data_AF-A0A959Y2Y1-F1
#
_entry.id   AF-A0A959Y2Y1-F1
#
_cell.length_a   1.000
_cell.length_b   1.000
_cell.length_c   1.000
_cell.angle_alpha   90.00
_cell.angle_beta   90.00
_cell.angle_gamma   90.00
#
_symmetry.space_group_name_H-M   'P 1'
#
loop_
_entity.id
_entity.type
_entity.pdbx_description
1 polymer ?
#
loop_
_entity_poly.entity_id
_entity_poly.type
_entity_poly.pdbx_seq_one_letter_code
_entity_poly.pdbx_strand_id
1 'polypeptide(L)' 'AYLKASEVKEQRDLTGARETVACVMADMGTLIALQRGVLRLAEDAGDEATATLVGDNITVMEKDLWMLRAYSGK' A
#
# COMPACT_ATOMS: atom_id res chain seq x y z
N ALA A 1 19.16 -2.31 7.44
CA ALA A 1 19.02 -0.84 7.27
C ALA A 1 17.57 -0.44 7.01
N TYR A 2 16.85 -1.05 6.05
CA TYR A 2 15.43 -0.73 5.76
C TYR A 2 14.45 -1.01 6.92
N LEU A 3 14.66 -2.06 7.71
CA LEU A 3 13.79 -2.42 8.85
C LEU A 3 13.60 -1.29 9.88
N LYS A 4 14.55 -0.37 10.00
CA LYS A 4 14.45 0.77 10.92
C LYS A 4 13.51 1.87 10.41
N ALA A 5 13.34 1.97 9.10
CA ALA A 5 12.49 2.97 8.44
C ALA A 5 11.11 2.43 8.04
N SER A 6 10.92 1.10 8.06
CA SER A 6 9.67 0.47 7.65
C SER A 6 8.53 0.70 8.66
N GLU A 7 7.43 1.25 8.17
CA GLU A 7 6.16 1.29 8.90
C GLU A 7 5.44 -0.05 8.88
N VAL A 8 5.51 -0.78 7.75
CA VAL A 8 5.03 -2.16 7.65
C VAL A 8 5.88 -3.06 8.54
N LYS A 9 5.23 -3.84 9.41
CA LYS A 9 5.88 -4.75 10.36
C LYS A 9 5.76 -6.19 9.87
N GLU A 10 6.85 -6.93 10.02
CA GLU A 10 6.86 -8.36 9.68
C GLU A 10 5.87 -9.11 10.58
N GLN A 11 4.91 -9.81 9.95
CA GLN A 11 4.08 -10.78 10.63
C GLN A 11 4.70 -12.17 10.51
N ARG A 12 4.52 -12.99 11.55
CA ARG A 12 5.04 -14.35 11.61
C ARG A 12 3.90 -15.33 11.89
N ASP A 13 4.11 -16.56 11.48
CA ASP A 13 3.24 -17.71 11.81
C ASP A 13 1.78 -17.58 11.33
N LEU A 14 1.52 -16.72 10.34
CA LEU A 14 0.23 -16.64 9.65
C LEU A 14 0.07 -17.81 8.68
N THR A 15 -0.92 -18.67 8.92
CA THR A 15 -1.18 -19.87 8.11
C THR A 15 -2.58 -19.91 7.52
N GLY A 16 -3.52 -19.13 8.05
CA GLY A 16 -4.91 -19.09 7.59
C GLY A 16 -5.11 -18.11 6.44
N ALA A 17 -5.72 -18.55 5.34
CA ALA A 17 -5.93 -17.71 4.14
C ALA A 17 -6.62 -16.36 4.44
N ARG A 18 -7.69 -16.36 5.25
CA ARG A 18 -8.41 -15.12 5.62
C ARG A 18 -7.57 -14.17 6.47
N GLU A 19 -6.77 -14.72 7.39
CA GLU A 19 -5.91 -13.94 8.26
C GLU A 19 -4.75 -13.32 7.48
N THR A 20 -4.10 -14.11 6.62
CA THR A 20 -3.03 -13.65 5.73
C THR A 20 -3.54 -12.56 4.79
N VAL A 21 -4.71 -12.74 4.16
CA VAL A 21 -5.28 -11.72 3.27
C VAL A 21 -5.63 -10.45 4.05
N ALA A 22 -6.20 -10.57 5.25
CA ALA A 22 -6.48 -9.41 6.09
C ALA A 22 -5.22 -8.61 6.46
N CYS A 23 -4.11 -9.31 6.76
CA CYS A 23 -2.81 -8.68 6.98
C CYS A 23 -2.32 -7.93 5.74
N VAL A 24 -2.31 -8.59 4.58
CA VAL A 24 -1.88 -7.98 3.31
C VAL A 24 -2.70 -6.73 2.99
N MET A 25 -4.03 -6.79 3.17
CA MET A 25 -4.90 -5.63 2.97
C MET A 25 -4.56 -4.46 3.91
N ALA A 26 -4.20 -4.73 5.16
CA ALA A 26 -3.80 -3.71 6.13
C ALA A 26 -2.45 -3.07 5.76
N ASP A 27 -1.48 -3.88 5.36
CA ASP A 27 -0.16 -3.42 4.93
C ASP A 27 -0.24 -2.60 3.64
N MET A 28 -1.03 -3.05 2.66
CA MET A 28 -1.32 -2.29 1.45
C MET A 28 -1.97 -0.93 1.77
N GLY A 29 -2.90 -0.88 2.73
CA GLY A 29 -3.48 0.38 3.19
C GLY A 29 -2.44 1.35 3.74
N THR A 30 -1.46 0.84 4.50
CA THR A 30 -0.34 1.63 5.01
C THR A 30 0.52 2.18 3.86
N LEU A 31 0.87 1.34 2.90
CA LEU A 31 1.66 1.74 1.72
C LEU A 31 0.94 2.81 0.88
N ILE A 32 -0.36 2.66 0.61
CA ILE A 32 -1.16 3.64 -0.12
C ILE A 32 -1.16 5.00 0.61
N ALA A 33 -1.30 4.99 1.93
CA ALA A 33 -1.25 6.22 2.73
C ALA A 33 0.10 6.95 2.61
N LEU A 34 1.20 6.20 2.66
CA LEU A 34 2.55 6.73 2.47
C LEU A 34 2.75 7.27 1.06
N GLN A 35 2.31 6.52 0.03
CA GLN A 35 2.39 6.95 -1.37
C GLN A 35 1.60 8.23 -1.61
N ARG A 36 0.42 8.40 -1.00
CA ARG A 36 -0.33 9.67 -1.07
C ARG A 36 0.43 10.83 -0.43
N GLY A 37 1.25 10.56 0.58
CA GLY A 37 2.19 11.53 1.14
C GLY A 37 3.27 11.93 0.13
N VAL A 38 3.90 10.95 -0.51
CA VAL A 38 4.91 11.18 -1.57
C VAL A 38 4.31 11.93 -2.76
N LEU A 39 3.10 11.58 -3.19
CA LEU A 39 2.40 12.24 -4.30
C LEU A 39 2.24 13.73 -4.03
N ARG A 40 1.74 14.11 -2.84
CA ARG A 40 1.60 15.52 -2.46
C ARG A 40 2.95 16.25 -2.46
N LEU A 41 4.00 15.62 -1.92
CA LEU A 41 5.34 16.22 -1.92
C LEU A 41 5.89 16.42 -3.34
N ALA A 42 5.63 15.47 -4.25
CA ALA A 42 6.04 15.58 -5.66
C ALA A 42 5.26 16.69 -6.38
N GLU A 43 3.94 16.77 -6.17
CA GLU A 43 3.09 17.84 -6.71
C GLU A 43 3.54 19.22 -6.21
N ASP A 44 3.77 19.38 -4.90
CA ASP A 44 4.24 20.63 -4.28
C ASP A 44 5.61 21.07 -4.83
N ALA A 45 6.46 20.10 -5.21
CA ALA A 45 7.78 20.34 -5.78
C ALA A 45 7.76 20.53 -7.31
N GLY A 46 6.63 20.32 -7.99
CA GLY A 46 6.54 20.31 -9.45
C GLY A 46 7.26 19.13 -10.12
N ASP A 47 7.50 18.03 -9.40
CA ASP A 47 8.11 16.80 -9.93
C ASP A 47 7.03 15.92 -10.60
N GLU A 48 6.67 16.29 -11.82
CA GLU A 48 5.61 15.64 -12.59
C GLU A 48 5.88 14.14 -12.86
N ALA A 49 7.14 13.76 -13.06
CA ALA A 49 7.52 12.38 -13.34
C ALA A 49 7.29 11.49 -12.12
N THR A 50 7.71 11.95 -10.93
CA THR A 50 7.45 11.21 -9.68
C THR A 50 5.96 11.20 -9.35
N ALA A 51 5.26 12.32 -9.53
CA ALA A 51 3.81 12.39 -9.28
C ALA A 51 3.05 11.37 -10.15
N THR A 52 3.39 11.28 -11.43
CA THR A 52 2.78 10.31 -12.37
C THR A 52 3.07 8.87 -11.93
N LEU A 53 4.35 8.54 -11.68
CA LEU A 53 4.76 7.19 -11.29
C LEU A 53 4.05 6.72 -10.00
N VAL A 54 3.95 7.60 -9.00
CA VAL A 54 3.31 7.29 -7.72
C VAL A 54 1.80 7.20 -7.86
N GLY A 55 1.17 8.10 -8.62
CA GLY A 55 -0.27 8.11 -8.88
C GLY A 55 -0.75 6.83 -9.59
N ASP A 56 -0.02 6.40 -10.62
CA ASP A 56 -0.31 5.15 -11.34
C ASP A 56 -0.20 3.93 -10.42
N ASN A 57 0.83 3.90 -9.56
CA ASN A 57 1.03 2.82 -8.61
C ASN A 57 -0.10 2.75 -7.56
N ILE A 58 -0.51 3.90 -6.99
CA ILE A 58 -1.67 3.99 -6.09
C ILE A 58 -2.91 3.38 -6.75
N THR A 59 -3.18 3.73 -8.02
CA THR A 59 -4.34 3.24 -8.76
C THR A 59 -4.35 1.71 -8.87
N VAL A 60 -3.20 1.11 -9.19
CA VAL A 60 -3.07 -0.36 -9.26
C VAL A 60 -3.26 -1.00 -7.89
N MET A 61 -2.65 -0.44 -6.84
CA MET A 61 -2.76 -0.98 -5.48
C MET A 61 -4.19 -0.90 -4.93
N GLU A 62 -4.94 0.17 -5.24
CA GLU A 62 -6.35 0.30 -4.87
C GLU A 62 -7.24 -0.72 -5.58
N LYS A 63 -6.97 -0.99 -6.86
CA LYS A 63 -7.64 -2.07 -7.61
C LYS A 63 -7.40 -3.43 -6.95
N ASP A 64 -6.15 -3.72 -6.58
CA ASP A 64 -5.80 -4.98 -5.95
C ASP A 64 -6.44 -5.11 -4.55
N LEU A 65 -6.45 -4.02 -3.78
CA LEU A 65 -7.13 -3.95 -2.49
C LEU A 65 -8.65 -4.19 -2.64
N TRP A 66 -9.27 -3.64 -3.68
CA TRP A 66 -10.68 -3.90 -3.99
C TRP A 66 -10.95 -5.38 -4.28
N MET A 67 -10.11 -6.04 -5.08
CA MET A 67 -10.24 -7.48 -5.35
C MET A 67 -10.08 -8.33 -4.09
N LEU A 68 -9.14 -7.97 -3.20
CA LEU A 68 -8.94 -8.66 -1.92
C LEU A 68 -10.09 -8.43 -0.93
N ARG A 69 -10.73 -7.25 -0.96
CA ARG A 69 -11.97 -7.00 -0.20
C ARG A 69 -13.10 -7.91 -0.66
N ALA A 70 -13.30 -8.01 -1.97
CA ALA A 70 -14.30 -8.89 -2.56
C ALA A 70 -14.07 -10.37 -2.17
N TYR A 71 -12.82 -10.84 -2.21
CA TYR A 71 -12.46 -12.17 -1.70
C TYR A 71 -12.84 -12.37 -0.22
N SER A 72 -12.63 -11.34 0.60
CA SER A 72 -12.92 -11.37 2.04
C SER A 72 -14.41 -11.23 2.38
N GLY A 73 -15.28 -11.06 1.37
CA GLY A 73 -16.72 -10.83 1.55
C GLY A 73 -17.04 -9.46 2.15
N LYS A 74 -16.18 -8.47 1.90
CA LYS A 74 -16.33 -7.08 2.35
C LYS A 74 -16.37 -6.10 1.19
#